data_AF-A0A1C6GLI1-F1
#
_entry.id   AF-A0A1C6GLI1-F1
#
_cell.length_a   1.000
_cell.length_b   1.000
_cell.length_c   1.000
_cell.angle_alpha   90.00
_cell.angle_beta   90.00
_cell.angle_gamma   90.00
#
_symmetry.space_group_name_H-M   'P 1'
#
loop_
_entity.id
_entity.type
_entity.pdbx_description
1 polymer ?
#
loop_
_entity_poly.entity_id
_entity_poly.type
_entity_poly.pdbx_seq_one_letter_code
_entity_poly.pdbx_strand_id
1 'polypeptide(L)'
;MVEACDFLEVKTDLLNMRVQGNKLYIGEAPVLVVDMQTQENYVHYEQEDIPFKKEVKLSPDLLQGKRQKVLNTALNYYYQTACEIAEETRFAREYGKRANRTKVVKTEK
;
A
#
# COMPACT_ATOMS: atom_id res chain seq x y z
N MET A 1 20.25 -25.17 2.67
CA MET A 1 20.87 -23.88 2.30
C MET A 1 19.72 -22.90 2.11
N VAL A 2 19.42 -22.09 3.12
CA VAL A 2 18.45 -20.99 3.00
C VAL A 2 19.25 -19.77 2.62
N GLU A 3 19.08 -19.31 1.38
CA GLU A 3 19.70 -18.08 0.89
C GLU A 3 19.23 -16.91 1.75
N ALA A 4 20.18 -16.10 2.19
CA ALA A 4 19.90 -14.83 2.83
C ALA A 4 19.10 -13.97 1.83
N CYS A 5 17.81 -13.78 2.09
CA CYS A 5 17.04 -12.74 1.40
C CYS A 5 17.60 -11.39 1.85
N ASP A 6 18.56 -10.87 1.10
CA ASP A 6 19.12 -9.54 1.31
C ASP A 6 17.98 -8.51 1.23
N PHE A 7 17.71 -7.90 2.37
CA PHE A 7 16.75 -6.81 2.51
C PHE A 7 17.40 -5.55 1.93
N LEU A 8 16.99 -5.13 0.74
CA LEU A 8 17.46 -3.89 0.15
C LEU A 8 16.60 -2.74 0.68
N GLU A 9 17.10 -2.03 1.69
CA GLU A 9 16.52 -0.77 2.13
C GLU A 9 17.05 0.36 1.25
N VAL A 10 16.22 0.85 0.32
CA VAL A 10 16.54 2.02 -0.49
C VAL A 10 16.00 3.23 0.24
N LYS A 11 16.88 4.02 0.86
CA LYS A 11 16.48 5.28 1.47
C LYS A 11 16.03 6.25 0.39
N THR A 12 14.76 6.63 0.43
CA THR A 12 14.22 7.74 -0.36
C THR A 12 14.00 8.94 0.54
N ASP A 13 14.09 10.14 -0.01
CA ASP A 13 14.04 11.38 0.78
C ASP A 13 12.65 11.66 1.38
N LEU A 14 11.62 10.92 0.98
CA LEU A 14 10.21 11.24 1.27
C LEU A 14 9.39 10.05 1.79
N LEU A 15 9.73 8.82 1.39
CA LEU A 15 8.96 7.62 1.71
C LEU A 15 9.87 6.44 2.05
N ASN A 16 9.51 5.67 3.07
CA ASN A 16 10.21 4.42 3.35
C ASN A 16 9.89 3.39 2.27
N MET A 17 10.93 2.85 1.64
CA MET A 17 10.84 1.83 0.59
C MET A 17 11.70 0.64 0.98
N ARG A 18 11.11 -0.55 0.96
CA ARG A 18 11.80 -1.80 1.32
C ARG A 18 11.51 -2.89 0.29
N VAL A 19 12.55 -3.55 -0.17
CA VAL A 19 12.42 -4.73 -1.05
C VAL A 19 12.71 -5.98 -0.24
N GLN A 20 11.79 -6.95 -0.27
CA GLN A 20 11.96 -8.26 0.36
C GLN A 20 11.49 -9.36 -0.61
N GLY A 21 12.46 -10.09 -1.17
CA GLY A 21 12.17 -11.06 -2.24
C GLY A 21 11.46 -10.40 -3.42
N ASN A 22 10.27 -10.89 -3.76
CA ASN A 22 9.46 -10.38 -4.86
C ASN A 22 8.51 -9.24 -4.45
N LYS A 23 8.53 -8.82 -3.18
CA LYS A 23 7.63 -7.80 -2.67
C LYS A 23 8.35 -6.48 -2.43
N LEU A 24 7.69 -5.41 -2.82
CA LEU A 24 8.09 -4.03 -2.56
C LEU A 24 7.08 -3.41 -1.59
N TYR A 25 7.58 -2.86 -0.49
CA TYR A 25 6.80 -2.18 0.54
C TYR A 25 7.08 -0.69 0.47
N ILE A 26 6.02 0.13 0.43
CA ILE A 26 6.10 1.58 0.30
C ILE A 26 5.26 2.23 1.40
N GLY A 27 5.89 3.07 2.22
CA GLY A 27 5.28 3.78 3.33
C GLY A 27 5.24 3.00 4.65
N GLU A 28 4.52 3.56 5.63
CA GLU A 28 4.45 3.01 7.00
C GLU A 28 3.01 2.82 7.52
N ALA A 29 2.10 3.74 7.21
CA ALA A 29 0.68 3.65 7.59
C ALA A 29 -0.15 4.62 6.72
N PRO A 30 -0.81 4.15 5.64
CA PRO A 30 -0.87 2.77 5.16
C PRO A 30 0.47 2.25 4.58
N VAL A 31 0.57 0.94 4.36
CA VAL A 31 1.70 0.33 3.63
C VAL A 31 1.18 -0.18 2.29
N LEU A 32 1.70 0.33 1.18
CA LEU A 32 1.45 -0.24 -0.14
C LEU A 32 2.40 -1.42 -0.37
N VAL A 33 1.83 -2.61 -0.60
CA VAL A 33 2.54 -3.84 -0.91
C VAL A 33 2.35 -4.16 -2.38
N VAL A 34 3.47 -4.27 -3.10
CA VAL A 34 3.51 -4.56 -4.53
C VAL A 34 4.18 -5.90 -4.74
N ASP A 35 3.47 -6.84 -5.36
CA ASP A 35 4.05 -8.10 -5.81
C ASP A 35 4.63 -7.89 -7.21
N MET A 36 5.96 -7.85 -7.30
CA MET A 36 6.67 -7.58 -8.55
C MET A 36 6.53 -8.72 -9.57
N GLN A 37 6.07 -9.91 -9.17
CA GLN A 37 5.82 -11.03 -10.07
C GLN A 37 4.36 -11.13 -10.50
N THR A 38 3.42 -11.11 -9.55
CA THR A 38 2.00 -11.38 -9.83
C THR A 38 1.19 -10.10 -10.08
N GLN A 39 1.70 -8.94 -9.66
CA GLN A 39 0.95 -7.67 -9.62
C GLN A 39 -0.32 -7.73 -8.75
N GLU A 40 -0.41 -8.71 -7.84
CA GLU A 40 -1.45 -8.78 -6.81
C GLU A 40 -1.15 -7.77 -5.69
N ASN A 41 -1.29 -6.50 -6.03
CA ASN A 41 -0.95 -5.38 -5.16
C ASN A 41 -2.08 -5.12 -4.16
N TYR A 42 -1.71 -4.71 -2.95
CA TYR A 42 -2.68 -4.35 -1.91
C TYR A 42 -2.15 -3.26 -0.99
N VAL A 43 -3.06 -2.56 -0.33
CA VAL A 43 -2.78 -1.59 0.72
C VAL A 43 -3.06 -2.27 2.04
N HIS A 44 -2.03 -2.47 2.84
CA HIS A 44 -2.17 -2.90 4.23
C HIS A 44 -2.50 -1.67 5.09
N TYR A 45 -3.70 -1.67 5.68
CA TYR A 45 -4.17 -0.57 6.52
C TYR A 45 -4.97 -1.10 7.72
N GLU A 46 -4.48 -0.79 8.93
CA GLU A 46 -5.00 -1.33 10.19
C GLU A 46 -4.93 -2.87 10.26
N GLN A 47 -6.06 -3.57 10.14
CA GLN A 47 -6.18 -5.03 10.24
C GLN A 47 -6.69 -5.67 8.94
N GLU A 48 -6.68 -4.91 7.83
CA GLU A 48 -7.25 -5.36 6.56
C GLU A 48 -6.30 -5.07 5.39
N ASP A 49 -6.34 -5.97 4.40
CA ASP A 49 -5.65 -5.80 3.13
C ASP A 49 -6.67 -5.35 2.08
N ILE A 50 -6.46 -4.15 1.54
CA ILE A 50 -7.37 -3.54 0.57
C ILE A 50 -6.78 -3.71 -0.84
N PRO A 51 -7.49 -4.30 -1.81
CA PRO A 51 -6.96 -4.51 -3.14
C PRO A 51 -6.52 -3.20 -3.83
N PHE A 52 -5.29 -3.15 -4.32
CA PHE A 52 -4.74 -2.03 -5.08
C PHE A 52 -4.77 -2.37 -6.57
N LYS A 53 -5.80 -1.91 -7.28
CA LYS A 53 -6.06 -2.32 -8.67
C LYS A 53 -5.13 -1.71 -9.71
N LYS A 54 -4.34 -0.69 -9.36
CA LYS A 54 -3.39 -0.10 -10.30
C LYS A 54 -2.15 -0.98 -10.40
N GLU A 55 -1.70 -1.19 -11.63
CA GLU A 55 -0.45 -1.87 -11.91
C GLU A 55 0.73 -0.97 -11.51
N VAL A 56 1.73 -1.56 -10.84
CA VAL A 56 2.93 -0.86 -10.38
C VAL A 56 4.13 -1.41 -11.13
N LYS A 57 4.57 -0.66 -12.14
CA LYS A 57 5.69 -1.03 -13.01
C LYS A 57 6.88 -0.12 -12.72
N LEU A 58 7.83 -0.63 -11.96
CA LEU A 58 9.12 0.00 -11.72
C LEU A 58 10.20 -0.79 -12.45
N SER A 59 11.04 -0.13 -13.24
CA SER A 59 12.13 -0.81 -13.92
C SER A 59 13.24 -1.20 -12.93
N PRO A 60 14.00 -2.28 -13.18
CA PRO A 60 15.13 -2.67 -12.33
C PRO A 60 16.14 -1.53 -12.13
N ASP A 61 16.36 -0.72 -13.17
CA ASP A 61 17.24 0.47 -13.08
C ASP A 61 16.75 1.51 -12.07
N LEU A 62 15.43 1.69 -11.94
CA LEU A 62 14.85 2.58 -10.93
C LEU A 62 15.05 2.02 -9.53
N LEU A 63 14.81 0.72 -9.34
CA LEU A 63 14.98 0.04 -8.06
C LEU A 63 16.45 -0.01 -7.60
N GLN A 64 17.39 -0.02 -8.54
CA GLN A 64 18.83 0.09 -8.28
C GLN A 64 19.29 1.53 -7.98
N GLY A 65 18.38 2.51 -7.93
CA GLY A 65 18.70 3.89 -7.59
C GLY A 65 19.34 4.73 -8.70
N LYS A 66 19.44 4.22 -9.94
CA LYS A 66 20.10 4.94 -11.06
C LYS A 66 19.42 6.26 -11.42
N ARG A 67 18.12 6.41 -11.11
CA ARG A 67 17.34 7.63 -11.35
C ARG A 67 16.46 7.97 -10.17
N GLN A 68 17.09 8.34 -9.05
CA GLN A 68 16.43 8.59 -7.77
C GLN A 68 15.25 9.58 -7.85
N LYS A 69 15.37 10.68 -8.60
CA LYS A 69 14.25 11.64 -8.77
C LYS A 69 13.02 11.01 -9.43
N VAL A 70 13.23 10.16 -10.43
CA VAL A 70 12.15 9.46 -11.14
C VAL A 70 11.50 8.43 -10.22
N LEU A 71 12.33 7.69 -9.46
CA LEU A 71 11.86 6.75 -8.45
C LEU A 71 10.98 7.47 -7.40
N ASN A 72 11.46 8.59 -6.84
CA ASN A 72 10.72 9.36 -5.83
C ASN A 72 9.36 9.83 -6.36
N THR A 73 9.29 10.34 -7.59
CA THR A 73 8.03 10.75 -8.22
C THR A 73 7.06 9.58 -8.40
N ALA A 74 7.56 8.43 -8.86
CA ALA A 74 6.74 7.24 -9.06
C ALA A 74 6.21 6.70 -7.72
N LEU A 75 7.08 6.58 -6.72
CA LEU A 75 6.71 6.13 -5.38
C LEU A 75 5.67 7.06 -4.75
N ASN A 76 5.86 8.38 -4.87
CA ASN A 76 4.89 9.34 -4.34
C ASN A 76 3.52 9.21 -5.04
N TYR A 77 3.49 9.06 -6.36
CA TYR A 77 2.24 8.86 -7.10
C TYR A 77 1.47 7.62 -6.63
N TYR A 78 2.15 6.47 -6.54
CA TYR A 78 1.52 5.23 -6.11
C TYR A 78 1.09 5.28 -4.65
N TYR A 79 1.94 5.86 -3.79
CA TYR A 79 1.66 5.97 -2.37
C TYR A 79 0.49 6.92 -2.09
N GLN A 80 0.38 8.05 -2.80
CA GLN A 80 -0.80 8.93 -2.71
C GLN A 80 -2.08 8.19 -3.06
N THR A 81 -2.07 7.36 -4.12
CA THR A 81 -3.23 6.53 -4.46
C THR A 81 -3.55 5.53 -3.32
N ALA A 82 -2.54 4.96 -2.67
CA ALA A 82 -2.75 4.04 -1.55
C ALA A 82 -3.38 4.75 -0.34
N CYS A 83 -2.96 5.99 -0.05
CA CYS A 83 -3.57 6.83 0.97
C CYS A 83 -5.04 7.13 0.67
N GLU A 84 -5.38 7.51 -0.56
CA GLU A 84 -6.77 7.76 -0.99
C GLU A 84 -7.65 6.52 -0.75
N ILE A 85 -7.18 5.34 -1.16
CA ILE A 85 -7.91 4.06 -0.97
C ILE A 85 -8.13 3.76 0.53
N ALA A 86 -7.11 3.99 1.37
CA ALA A 86 -7.21 3.77 2.80
C ALA A 86 -8.24 4.72 3.44
N GLU A 87 -8.24 6.00 3.03
CA GLU A 87 -9.22 6.98 3.49
C GLU A 87 -10.64 6.66 3.06
N GLU A 88 -10.86 6.31 1.79
CA GLU A 88 -12.15 5.87 1.27
C GLU A 88 -12.69 4.67 2.05
N THR A 89 -11.82 3.69 2.34
CA THR A 89 -12.17 2.51 3.12
C THR A 89 -12.56 2.89 4.55
N ARG A 90 -11.83 3.80 5.19
CA ARG A 90 -12.17 4.34 6.52
C ARG A 90 -13.55 4.99 6.52
N PHE A 91 -13.84 5.85 5.53
CA PHE A 91 -15.15 6.52 5.41
C PHE A 91 -16.28 5.52 5.20
N ALA A 92 -16.09 4.50 4.35
CA ALA A 92 -17.08 3.45 4.12
C ALA A 92 -17.39 2.67 5.40
N ARG A 93 -16.37 2.35 6.22
CA ARG A 93 -16.56 1.70 7.53
C ARG A 93 -17.33 2.59 8.51
N GLU A 94 -16.99 3.87 8.61
CA GLU A 94 -17.71 4.80 9.48
C GLU A 94 -19.19 4.93 9.07
N TYR A 95 -19.46 5.04 7.77
CA TYR A 95 -20.81 5.07 7.25
C TYR A 95 -21.58 3.77 7.59
N GLY A 96 -20.96 2.61 7.38
CA GLY A 96 -21.55 1.30 7.73
C GLY A 96 -21.88 1.18 9.21
N LYS A 97 -20.99 1.63 10.11
CA LYS A 97 -21.25 1.68 11.56
C LYS A 97 -22.47 2.56 11.90
N ARG A 98 -22.58 3.75 11.28
CA ARG A 98 -23.72 4.66 11.48
C ARG A 98 -25.02 4.07 10.94
N ALA A 99 -25.01 3.51 9.74
CA ALA A 99 -26.19 2.90 9.12
C ALA A 99 -26.71 1.68 9.91
N ASN A 100 -25.81 0.83 10.42
CA ASN A 100 -26.19 -0.31 11.26
C ASN A 100 -26.78 0.14 12.60
N ARG A 101 -26.24 1.20 13.22
CA ARG A 101 -26.82 1.77 14.45
C ARG A 101 -28.26 2.23 14.23
N THR A 102 -28.57 2.86 13.10
CA THR A 102 -29.93 3.33 12.79
C THR A 102 -30.92 2.18 12.59
N LYS A 103 -30.47 1.00 12.13
CA LYS A 103 -31.34 -0.18 12.02
C LYS A 103 -31.65 -0.81 13.38
N VAL A 104 -30.67 -0.87 14.28
CA VAL A 104 -30.85 -1.48 15.62
C VAL A 104 -31.86 -0.69 16.48
N VAL A 105 -31.96 0.63 16.29
CA VAL A 105 -32.93 1.47 17.05
C VAL A 105 -34.38 1.29 16.56
N LYS A 106 -34.62 0.66 15.41
CA LYS A 106 -35.97 0.45 14.86
C LYS A 106 -36.59 -0.92 15.18
N THR A 107 -36.06 -1.64 16.17
CA THR A 107 -36.63 -2.93 16.60
C THR A 107 -36.83 -2.99 18.10
N GLU A 108 -37.53 -2.01 18.68
CA GLU A 108 -38.26 -2.23 19.93
C GLU A 108 -39.65 -1.57 19.85
N LYS A 109 -40.65 -2.45 19.97
CA LYS A 109 -42.11 -2.26 20.12
C LYS A 109 -42.94 -1.93 18.89
#